data_AF-A0A819N2N8-F1
#
_entry.id   AF-A0A819N2N8-F1
#
_cell.length_a   1.000
_cell.length_b   1.000
_cell.length_c   1.000
_cell.angle_alpha   90.00
_cell.angle_beta   90.00
_cell.angle_gamma   90.00
#
_symmetry.space_group_name_H-M   'P 1'
#
loop_
_entity.id
_entity.type
_entity.pdbx_description
1 polymer ?
#
loop_
_entity_poly.entity_id
_entity_poly.type
_entity_poly.pdbx_seq_one_letter_code
_entity_poly.pdbx_strand_id
1 'polypeptide(L)'
;HQFIIDSVNRDIVHHMDVYECEPETTIFDDTSLPAGECDQMMELAKICTSNIVAVWSVGADDISEYVPVAGYPVGGDFPIKYYLLQIHYDNPRLLSGRRDNSGIKFYVDRKLRQYDIGYLS
;
A
#
# COMPACT_ATOMS: atom_id res chain seq x y z
N HIS A 1 -6.87 7.17 -5.61
CA HIS A 1 -6.46 7.01 -4.19
C HIS A 1 -5.62 8.22 -3.80
N GLN A 2 -5.30 8.40 -2.51
CA GLN A 2 -4.45 9.50 -2.05
C GLN A 2 -3.44 9.00 -1.03
N PHE A 3 -2.16 9.28 -1.25
CA PHE A 3 -1.11 9.08 -0.27
C PHE A 3 -1.12 10.19 0.76
N ILE A 4 -0.95 9.82 2.02
CA ILE A 4 -0.95 10.71 3.18
C ILE A 4 0.44 10.63 3.78
N ILE A 5 1.17 11.74 3.78
CA ILE A 5 2.49 11.83 4.38
C ILE A 5 2.35 12.63 5.67
N ASP A 6 2.79 12.05 6.78
CA ASP A 6 2.86 12.75 8.05
C ASP A 6 3.79 13.96 7.90
N SER A 7 3.26 15.15 8.17
CA SER A 7 4.01 16.41 8.04
C SER A 7 5.32 16.42 8.84
N VAL A 8 5.40 15.66 9.94
CA VAL A 8 6.59 15.58 10.80
C VAL A 8 7.70 14.74 10.15
N ASN A 9 7.35 13.81 9.25
CA ASN A 9 8.28 12.86 8.64
C ASN A 9 8.41 13.03 7.12
N ARG A 10 7.91 14.13 6.56
CA ARG A 10 8.01 14.43 5.12
C ARG A 10 9.46 14.53 4.63
N ASP A 11 10.41 14.74 5.54
CA ASP A 11 11.85 14.76 5.27
C ASP A 11 12.50 13.36 5.20
N ILE A 12 11.82 12.30 5.67
CA ILE A 12 12.35 10.93 5.71
C ILE A 12 11.50 9.91 4.97
N VAL A 13 10.19 10.13 4.76
CA VAL A 13 9.35 9.22 3.95
C VAL A 13 9.73 9.39 2.48
N HIS A 14 10.37 8.37 1.90
CA HIS A 14 10.96 8.45 0.55
C HIS A 14 10.05 7.84 -0.54
N HIS A 15 9.47 6.67 -0.29
CA HIS A 15 8.44 6.08 -1.15
C HIS A 15 7.49 5.17 -0.35
N MET A 16 6.32 4.92 -0.93
CA MET A 16 5.30 4.02 -0.40
C MET A 16 4.75 3.14 -1.52
N ASP A 17 4.64 1.85 -1.25
CA ASP A 17 4.13 0.86 -2.19
C ASP A 17 3.00 0.07 -1.55
N VAL A 18 1.94 -0.19 -2.32
CA VAL A 18 0.85 -1.05 -1.90
C VAL A 18 0.80 -2.26 -2.80
N TYR A 19 0.79 -3.44 -2.19
CA TYR A 19 0.75 -4.70 -2.91
C TYR A 19 -0.46 -5.57 -2.54
N GLU A 20 -0.87 -6.44 -3.46
CA GLU A 20 -1.88 -7.49 -3.22
C GLU A 20 -1.28 -8.69 -2.49
N CYS A 21 -1.99 -9.22 -1.50
CA CYS A 21 -1.62 -10.47 -0.86
C CYS A 21 -2.40 -11.66 -1.42
N GLU A 22 -1.75 -12.83 -1.45
CA GLU A 22 -2.35 -14.08 -1.88
C GLU A 22 -3.60 -14.44 -1.03
N PRO A 23 -4.69 -14.96 -1.65
CA PRO A 23 -5.97 -15.16 -0.97
C PRO A 23 -6.00 -16.29 0.08
N GLU A 24 -5.12 -17.28 -0.05
CA GLU A 24 -5.19 -18.58 0.64
C GLU A 24 -4.07 -18.76 1.66
N THR A 25 -3.81 -17.74 2.48
CA THR A 25 -2.78 -17.86 3.53
C THR A 25 -3.43 -17.81 4.91
N THR A 26 -3.08 -18.79 5.75
CA THR A 26 -3.48 -18.86 7.16
C THR A 26 -2.83 -17.76 8.00
N ILE A 27 -1.88 -17.02 7.43
CA ILE A 27 -1.12 -15.95 8.07
C ILE A 27 -2.05 -14.80 8.49
N PHE A 28 -3.18 -14.60 7.78
CA PHE A 28 -4.14 -13.54 8.08
C PHE A 28 -5.31 -13.96 8.98
N ASP A 29 -5.43 -15.25 9.33
CA ASP A 29 -6.46 -15.73 10.27
C ASP A 29 -6.16 -15.25 11.71
N ASP A 30 -4.90 -14.93 11.99
CA ASP A 30 -4.49 -14.21 13.19
C ASP A 30 -4.48 -12.71 12.86
N THR A 31 -5.56 -12.01 13.25
CA THR A 31 -5.77 -10.55 13.05
C THR A 31 -4.70 -9.64 13.68
N SER A 32 -3.62 -10.21 14.24
CA SER A 32 -2.60 -9.54 15.03
C SER A 32 -1.26 -9.34 14.33
N LEU A 33 -1.14 -9.54 13.00
CA LEU A 33 0.12 -9.27 12.29
C LEU A 33 0.59 -7.83 12.59
N PRO A 34 1.65 -7.65 13.38
CA PRO A 34 2.08 -6.32 13.77
C PRO A 34 2.77 -5.66 12.59
N ALA A 35 2.69 -4.33 12.53
CA ALA A 35 3.63 -3.56 11.72
C ALA A 35 5.07 -3.91 12.15
N GLY A 36 5.96 -4.09 11.19
CA GLY A 36 7.34 -4.50 11.46
C GLY A 36 8.28 -4.13 10.32
N GLU A 37 9.57 -4.32 10.57
CA GLU A 37 10.61 -4.14 9.57
C GLU A 37 10.44 -5.16 8.44
N CYS A 38 10.46 -4.72 7.18
CA CYS A 38 10.23 -5.60 6.03
C CYS A 38 11.18 -6.81 6.00
N ASP A 39 12.43 -6.62 6.40
CA ASP A 39 13.45 -7.68 6.47
C ASP A 39 13.10 -8.80 7.47
N GLN A 40 12.26 -8.50 8.46
CA GLN A 40 11.77 -9.46 9.45
C GLN A 40 10.46 -10.11 9.04
N MET A 41 9.82 -9.61 7.97
CA MET A 41 8.51 -10.04 7.48
C MET A 41 8.63 -10.82 6.16
N MET A 42 9.71 -11.58 5.97
CA MET A 42 10.01 -12.29 4.72
C MET A 42 8.89 -13.23 4.25
N GLU A 43 8.19 -13.91 5.15
CA GLU A 43 7.06 -14.78 4.77
C GLU A 43 5.88 -13.97 4.26
N LEU A 44 5.61 -12.78 4.85
CA LEU A 44 4.57 -11.87 4.36
C LEU A 44 4.97 -11.26 3.00
N ALA A 45 6.24 -10.91 2.83
CA ALA A 45 6.75 -10.39 1.57
C ALA A 45 6.54 -11.40 0.42
N LYS A 46 6.87 -12.68 0.64
CA LYS A 46 6.69 -13.75 -0.37
C LYS A 46 5.27 -13.85 -0.90
N ILE A 47 4.27 -13.68 -0.03
CA ILE A 47 2.85 -13.83 -0.40
C ILE A 47 2.19 -12.52 -0.83
N CYS A 48 2.85 -11.38 -0.63
CA CYS A 48 2.25 -10.07 -0.89
C CYS A 48 2.96 -9.23 -1.94
N THR A 49 4.21 -9.46 -2.34
CA THR A 49 4.93 -8.49 -3.19
C THR A 49 4.84 -8.78 -4.69
N SER A 50 3.91 -9.63 -5.13
CA SER A 50 3.83 -10.04 -6.53
C SER A 50 3.10 -9.04 -7.43
N ASN A 51 2.13 -8.29 -6.91
CA ASN A 51 1.32 -7.34 -7.69
C ASN A 51 1.21 -5.99 -6.97
N ILE A 52 1.60 -4.90 -7.65
CA ILE A 52 1.47 -3.51 -7.15
C ILE A 52 0.08 -2.95 -7.50
N VAL A 53 -0.52 -2.18 -6.58
CA VAL A 53 -1.84 -1.53 -6.80
C VAL A 53 -1.84 -0.02 -6.59
N ALA A 54 -0.78 0.51 -5.96
CA ALA A 54 -0.53 1.94 -5.83
C ALA A 54 0.95 2.14 -5.47
N VAL A 55 1.55 3.20 -6.01
CA VAL A 55 2.93 3.62 -5.71
C VAL A 55 2.98 5.13 -5.56
N TRP A 56 3.81 5.61 -4.65
CA TRP A 56 4.18 7.01 -4.50
C TRP A 56 5.65 7.15 -4.18
N SER A 57 6.27 8.21 -4.69
CA SER A 57 7.65 8.57 -4.36
C SER A 57 7.79 10.09 -4.31
N VAL A 58 8.84 10.56 -3.64
CA VAL A 58 9.16 11.99 -3.60
C VAL A 58 9.15 12.63 -4.99
N GLY A 59 8.40 13.73 -5.12
CA GLY A 59 8.22 14.45 -6.39
C GLY A 59 6.99 14.03 -7.20
N ALA A 60 6.32 12.93 -6.85
CA ALA A 60 5.00 12.60 -7.39
C ALA A 60 3.90 13.43 -6.71
N ASP A 61 2.75 13.55 -7.39
CA ASP A 61 1.54 14.07 -6.77
C ASP A 61 1.00 13.08 -5.73
N ASP A 62 0.53 13.61 -4.59
CA ASP A 62 -0.01 12.81 -3.50
C ASP A 62 -1.39 12.20 -3.85
N ILE A 63 -2.03 12.66 -4.93
CA ILE A 63 -3.36 12.21 -5.38
C ILE A 63 -3.26 11.53 -6.74
N SER A 64 -3.76 10.30 -6.82
CA SER A 64 -3.93 9.56 -8.06
C SER A 64 -5.40 9.52 -8.45
N GLU A 65 -5.75 10.20 -9.53
CA GLU A 65 -7.09 10.19 -10.12
C GLU A 65 -7.19 9.14 -11.22
N TYR A 66 -8.18 8.26 -11.10
CA TYR A 66 -8.51 7.28 -12.14
C TYR A 66 -9.43 7.91 -13.18
N VAL A 67 -9.30 7.49 -14.44
CA VAL A 67 -10.22 7.91 -15.50
C VAL A 67 -11.64 7.45 -15.17
N PRO A 68 -12.70 8.22 -15.49
CA PRO A 68 -14.07 7.93 -15.01
C PRO A 68 -14.63 6.55 -15.39
N VAL A 69 -14.12 5.96 -16.48
CA VAL A 69 -14.54 4.67 -17.04
C VAL A 69 -13.78 3.47 -16.46
N ALA A 70 -12.71 3.69 -15.70
CA ALA A 70 -11.87 2.63 -15.17
C ALA A 70 -11.71 2.73 -13.65
N GLY A 71 -11.58 1.59 -12.99
CA GLY A 71 -11.36 1.49 -11.56
C GLY A 71 -10.57 0.24 -11.22
N TYR A 72 -10.04 0.18 -10.01
CA TYR A 72 -9.38 -1.02 -9.52
C TYR A 72 -10.40 -1.82 -8.68
N PRO A 73 -10.73 -3.08 -9.04
CA PRO A 73 -11.73 -3.87 -8.33
C PRO A 73 -11.24 -4.27 -6.93
N VAL A 74 -12.12 -4.19 -5.93
CA VAL A 74 -11.80 -4.57 -4.54
C VAL A 74 -12.97 -5.28 -3.88
N GLY A 75 -12.68 -6.32 -3.09
CA GLY A 75 -13.67 -7.07 -2.32
C GLY A 75 -14.70 -7.84 -3.18
N GLY A 76 -15.82 -8.24 -2.56
CA GLY A 76 -16.82 -9.07 -3.23
C GLY A 76 -16.22 -10.43 -3.64
N ASP A 77 -16.42 -10.80 -4.90
CA ASP A 77 -15.84 -12.02 -5.48
C ASP A 77 -14.39 -11.82 -5.97
N PHE A 78 -13.81 -10.62 -5.82
CA PHE A 78 -12.41 -10.37 -6.14
C PHE A 78 -11.52 -11.18 -5.18
N PRO A 79 -10.54 -11.96 -5.69
CA PRO A 79 -9.82 -12.93 -4.87
C PRO A 79 -8.94 -12.26 -3.81
N ILE A 80 -8.48 -11.02 -4.02
CA ILE A 80 -7.58 -10.33 -3.10
C ILE A 80 -8.36 -9.75 -1.92
N LYS A 81 -7.97 -10.17 -0.72
CA LYS A 81 -8.60 -9.77 0.56
C LYS A 81 -7.73 -8.84 1.38
N TYR A 82 -6.41 -8.96 1.24
CA TYR A 82 -5.44 -8.23 2.05
C TYR A 82 -4.48 -7.48 1.15
N TYR A 83 -4.01 -6.35 1.65
CA TYR A 83 -3.02 -5.51 1.00
C TYR A 83 -1.88 -5.23 1.98
N LEU A 84 -0.66 -5.22 1.47
CA LEU A 84 0.54 -4.85 2.22
C LEU A 84 0.93 -3.42 1.85
N LEU A 85 0.98 -2.54 2.85
CA LEU A 85 1.61 -1.22 2.71
C LEU A 85 3.08 -1.32 3.14
N GLN A 86 3.98 -1.00 2.23
CA GLN A 86 5.41 -0.84 2.49
C GLN A 86 5.76 0.65 2.48
N ILE A 87 6.56 1.10 3.46
CA ILE A 87 7.05 2.47 3.56
C ILE A 87 8.57 2.43 3.66
N HIS A 88 9.26 3.10 2.74
CA HIS A 88 10.70 3.27 2.81
C HIS A 88 11.04 4.62 3.43
N TYR A 89 11.76 4.58 4.55
CA TYR A 89 12.29 5.76 5.22
C TYR A 89 13.76 5.97 4.88
N ASP A 90 14.09 7.05 4.19
CA ASP A 90 15.46 7.51 4.01
C ASP A 90 15.88 8.37 5.21
N ASN A 91 16.50 7.73 6.22
CA ASN A 91 16.90 8.35 7.49
C ASN A 91 18.43 8.36 7.67
N PRO A 92 19.21 9.07 6.83
CA PRO A 92 20.68 9.04 6.88
C PRO A 92 21.25 9.69 8.16
N ARG A 93 20.44 10.51 8.85
CA ARG A 93 20.80 11.17 10.11
C ARG A 93 20.49 10.32 11.35
N LEU A 94 19.95 9.11 11.17
CA LEU A 94 19.59 8.18 12.24
C LEU A 94 18.71 8.83 13.32
N LEU A 95 17.73 9.62 12.88
CA LEU A 95 16.80 10.30 13.75
C LEU A 95 15.96 9.27 14.51
N SER A 96 15.78 9.49 15.81
CA SER A 96 15.05 8.58 16.70
C SER A 96 13.87 9.28 17.38
N GLY A 97 12.96 8.50 17.96
CA GLY A 97 11.80 9.02 18.69
C GLY A 97 10.71 9.66 17.82
N ARG A 98 10.81 9.56 16.49
CA ARG A 98 9.77 9.98 15.56
C ARG A 98 8.68 8.93 15.49
N ARG A 99 7.43 9.39 15.47
CA ARG A 99 6.25 8.57 15.20
C ARG A 99 5.74 8.97 13.83
N ASP A 100 5.48 7.97 13.00
CA ASP A 100 4.91 8.17 11.68
C ASP A 100 3.49 7.61 11.60
N ASN A 101 2.62 8.34 10.91
CA ASN A 101 1.25 7.94 10.59
C ASN A 101 0.97 8.12 9.09
N SER A 102 2.01 8.02 8.26
CA SER A 102 1.88 8.07 6.81
C SER A 102 1.20 6.81 6.30
N GLY A 103 0.62 6.89 5.11
CA GLY A 103 -0.02 5.76 4.46
C GLY A 103 -0.86 6.17 3.27
N ILE A 104 -1.96 5.47 3.06
CA ILE A 104 -2.82 5.65 1.88
C ILE A 104 -4.30 5.64 2.24
N LYS A 105 -5.06 6.48 1.53
CA LYS A 105 -6.52 6.54 1.57
C LYS A 105 -7.09 6.09 0.23
N PHE A 106 -7.88 5.03 0.26
CA PHE A 106 -8.65 4.57 -0.88
C PHE A 106 -10.05 5.22 -0.91
N TYR A 107 -10.48 5.58 -2.12
CA TYR A 107 -11.85 6.03 -2.39
C TYR A 107 -12.54 4.91 -3.15
N VAL A 108 -13.54 4.28 -2.52
CA VAL A 108 -14.19 3.07 -3.03
C VAL A 108 -15.66 3.34 -3.34
N ASP A 109 -16.11 2.85 -4.49
CA ASP A 109 -17.51 2.86 -4.92
C ASP A 109 -18.09 1.44 -4.79
N ARG A 110 -19.41 1.32 -4.60
CA ARG A 110 -20.10 0.02 -4.55
C ARG A 110 -20.41 -0.54 -5.95
N LYS A 111 -20.15 0.23 -7.01
CA LYS A 111 -20.38 -0.17 -8.40
C LYS A 111 -19.06 -0.30 -9.15
N LEU A 112 -18.89 -1.42 -9.84
CA LEU A 112 -17.77 -1.63 -10.76
C LEU A 112 -17.82 -0.63 -11.91
N ARG A 113 -16.63 -0.24 -12.37
CA ARG A 113 -16.44 0.59 -13.57
C ARG A 113 -16.44 -0.28 -14.82
N GLN A 114 -16.41 0.33 -15.99
CA GLN A 114 -16.45 -0.40 -17.27
C GLN A 114 -15.16 -1.19 -17.51
N TYR A 115 -14.03 -0.67 -17.05
CA TYR A 115 -12.71 -1.27 -17.24
C TYR A 115 -11.98 -1.41 -15.91
N ASP A 116 -11.20 -2.48 -15.79
CA ASP A 116 -10.31 -2.68 -14.66
C ASP A 116 -8.96 -1.99 -14.93
N ILE A 117 -8.43 -1.32 -13.92
CA ILE A 117 -7.08 -0.78 -13.92
C ILE A 117 -6.13 -1.89 -13.48
N GLY A 118 -5.06 -2.07 -14.26
CA GLY A 118 -3.92 -2.89 -13.88
C GLY A 118 -2.66 -2.04 -13.79
N TYR A 119 -1.77 -2.42 -12.89
CA TYR A 119 -0.39 -1.93 -12.86
C TYR A 119 0.51 -3.00 -13.46
N LEU A 120 1.45 -2.57 -14.30
CA LEU A 120 2.49 -3.44 -14.84
C LEU A 120 3.81 -3.02 -14.20
N SER A 121 4.47 -3.95 -13.53
CA SER A 121 5.78 -3.76 -12.90
C SER A 121 6.78 -4.77 -13.45
#